data_AF-A0A9P5W0N4-F1
#
_entry.id   AF-A0A9P5W0N4-F1
#
_cell.length_a   1.000
_cell.length_b   1.000
_cell.length_c   1.000
_cell.angle_alpha   90.00
_cell.angle_beta   90.00
_cell.angle_gamma   90.00
#
_symmetry.space_group_name_H-M   'P 1'
#
loop_
_entity.id
_entity.type
_entity.pdbx_description
1 polymer ?
#
loop_
_entity_poly.entity_id
_entity_poly.type
_entity_poly.pdbx_seq_one_letter_code
_entity_poly.pdbx_strand_id
1 'polypeptide(L)'
;MIFSTLSKASLVVILASSLLVLTQEAESHSWIECLDWKFKDPSKKGVKGDWSVKNGRCEGYARQFPVGEKPFGKLDSNSPHRHFEQKHNNPEDQPACSNGKNGKKSDTFDESLKIPYEKAYEGKSREGKKFGPMTVKKAGERLCITWPAKNHAVGSENKDDPVYIAISGLNPKKDPSQRDFSRQPNGQKKMKKGEILEYKKQTQRIAALDYDNCDKGDSDLRPCGGCFNLPKNLEVGYYTLQWRWMLNDDEWYTSCADIKITGGSGSSTSPTTTPSPTATPKKSKN
;
A
#
# COMPACT_ATOMS: atom_id res chain seq x y z
N MET A 1 -4.05 14.14 -62.18
CA MET A 1 -4.83 12.93 -61.84
C MET A 1 -3.85 11.81 -61.55
N ILE A 2 -3.45 11.62 -60.29
CA ILE A 2 -2.57 10.51 -59.89
C ILE A 2 -3.16 9.94 -58.60
N PHE A 3 -4.16 9.06 -58.74
CA PHE A 3 -4.53 8.11 -57.71
C PHE A 3 -4.28 6.72 -58.29
N SER A 4 -3.03 6.28 -58.19
CA SER A 4 -2.63 4.92 -58.50
C SER A 4 -3.20 3.97 -57.44
N THR A 5 -3.87 2.94 -57.94
CA THR A 5 -4.41 1.76 -57.27
C THR A 5 -3.63 1.34 -56.01
N LEU A 6 -4.18 1.62 -54.81
CA LEU A 6 -3.80 0.86 -53.63
C LEU A 6 -4.26 -0.59 -53.85
N SER A 7 -3.30 -1.52 -53.84
CA SER A 7 -3.59 -2.95 -53.82
C SER A 7 -4.47 -3.29 -52.62
N LYS A 8 -5.44 -4.19 -52.81
CA LYS A 8 -6.29 -4.72 -51.74
C LYS A 8 -5.47 -5.25 -50.55
N ALA A 9 -4.23 -5.69 -50.79
CA ALA A 9 -3.30 -6.13 -49.75
C ALA A 9 -2.84 -4.98 -48.82
N SER A 10 -2.62 -3.77 -49.34
CA SER A 10 -2.21 -2.62 -48.53
C SER A 10 -3.33 -2.13 -47.61
N LEU A 11 -4.59 -2.28 -48.01
CA LEU A 11 -5.75 -1.89 -47.21
C LEU A 11 -5.95 -2.82 -46.01
N VAL A 12 -5.67 -4.12 -46.17
CA VAL A 12 -5.73 -5.13 -45.09
C VAL A 12 -4.62 -4.90 -44.06
N VAL A 13 -3.40 -4.56 -44.48
CA VAL A 13 -2.29 -4.27 -43.55
C VAL A 13 -2.55 -3.00 -42.73
N ILE A 14 -3.13 -1.96 -43.35
CA ILE A 14 -3.50 -0.72 -42.64
C ILE A 14 -4.61 -1.01 -41.61
N LEU A 15 -5.67 -1.73 -41.98
CA LEU A 15 -6.75 -2.09 -41.05
C LEU A 15 -6.28 -2.97 -39.87
N ALA A 16 -5.40 -3.94 -40.12
CA ALA A 16 -4.82 -4.77 -39.06
C ALA A 16 -3.91 -3.97 -38.12
N SER A 17 -3.17 -2.99 -38.65
CA SER A 17 -2.33 -2.10 -37.85
C SER A 17 -3.15 -1.13 -37.01
N SER A 18 -4.26 -0.61 -37.55
CA SER A 18 -5.19 0.25 -36.79
C SER A 18 -5.87 -0.50 -35.64
N LEU A 19 -6.19 -1.79 -35.82
CA LEU A 19 -6.79 -2.60 -34.77
C LEU A 19 -5.84 -2.87 -33.59
N LEU A 20 -4.53 -2.98 -33.86
CA LEU A 20 -3.51 -3.21 -32.82
C LEU A 20 -3.20 -1.98 -31.96
N VAL A 21 -3.45 -0.77 -32.48
CA VAL A 21 -3.26 0.48 -31.71
C VAL A 21 -4.44 0.74 -30.76
N LEU A 22 -5.63 0.21 -31.05
CA LEU A 22 -6.85 0.45 -30.27
C LEU A 22 -6.98 -0.40 -28.99
N THR A 23 -6.05 -1.33 -28.72
CA THR A 23 -6.11 -2.22 -27.54
C THR A 23 -5.05 -1.94 -26.49
N GLN A 24 -4.32 -0.81 -26.58
CA GLN A 24 -3.59 -0.30 -25.43
C GLN A 24 -4.60 0.31 -24.46
N GLU A 25 -5.32 -0.55 -23.74
CA GLU A 25 -5.93 -0.12 -22.48
C GLU A 25 -4.78 0.35 -21.60
N ALA A 26 -4.72 1.65 -21.37
CA ALA A 26 -3.78 2.24 -20.45
C ALA A 26 -4.07 1.62 -19.08
N GLU A 27 -3.25 0.65 -18.69
CA GLU A 27 -3.46 -0.12 -17.48
C GLU A 27 -3.08 0.74 -16.27
N SER A 28 -4.06 1.53 -15.81
CA SER A 28 -3.79 2.69 -14.95
C SER A 28 -4.02 2.42 -13.48
N HIS A 29 -3.64 1.22 -13.04
CA HIS A 29 -3.92 0.76 -11.70
C HIS A 29 -2.70 0.96 -10.80
N SER A 30 -2.85 1.58 -9.63
CA SER A 30 -1.76 1.86 -8.69
C SER A 30 -1.89 1.06 -7.39
N TRP A 31 -0.78 0.92 -6.64
CA TRP A 31 -0.68 0.10 -5.43
C TRP A 31 0.52 0.52 -4.57
N ILE A 32 0.62 -0.01 -3.34
CA ILE A 32 1.84 0.15 -2.52
C ILE A 32 2.99 -0.66 -3.14
N GLU A 33 3.99 0.02 -3.67
CA GLU A 33 5.24 -0.62 -4.05
C GLU A 33 6.17 -0.80 -2.84
N CYS A 34 6.20 0.19 -1.94
CA CYS A 34 6.98 0.15 -0.72
C CYS A 34 6.23 0.80 0.43
N LEU A 35 6.17 0.15 1.59
CA LEU A 35 5.56 0.69 2.80
C LEU A 35 6.55 1.50 3.65
N ASP A 36 7.83 1.11 3.66
CA ASP A 36 8.88 1.78 4.43
C ASP A 36 10.10 2.12 3.58
N TRP A 37 9.94 3.19 2.81
CA TRP A 37 10.99 3.75 1.98
C TRP A 37 12.06 4.49 2.81
N LYS A 38 13.32 4.13 2.60
CA LYS A 38 14.47 4.82 3.16
C LYS A 38 15.21 5.59 2.09
N PHE A 39 15.27 6.90 2.27
CA PHE A 39 16.15 7.76 1.50
C PHE A 39 17.62 7.47 1.85
N LYS A 40 18.48 7.42 0.83
CA LYS A 40 19.94 7.35 1.00
C LYS A 40 20.47 8.62 1.64
N ASP A 41 19.92 9.77 1.25
CA ASP A 41 20.18 11.07 1.85
C ASP A 41 19.05 11.41 2.84
N PRO A 42 19.31 11.40 4.16
CA PRO A 42 18.32 11.74 5.17
C PRO A 42 17.82 13.18 5.09
N SER A 43 18.51 14.09 4.37
CA SER A 43 18.08 15.48 4.22
C SER A 43 16.98 15.66 3.16
N LYS A 44 16.87 14.73 2.21
CA LYS A 44 15.85 14.76 1.13
C LYS A 44 14.52 14.12 1.49
N LYS A 45 14.32 13.86 2.78
CA LYS A 45 13.19 13.16 3.36
C LYS A 45 11.85 13.82 3.00
N GLY A 46 11.17 13.30 1.97
CA GLY A 46 9.82 13.74 1.58
C GLY A 46 9.79 14.99 0.69
N VAL A 47 10.93 15.34 0.08
CA VAL A 47 10.98 16.34 -0.99
C VAL A 47 10.48 15.70 -2.28
N LYS A 48 9.60 16.41 -3.01
CA LYS A 48 9.16 16.00 -4.35
C LYS A 48 10.37 15.76 -5.24
N GLY A 49 10.45 14.60 -5.90
CA GLY A 49 11.52 14.34 -6.86
C GLY A 49 12.53 13.23 -6.52
N ASP A 50 12.39 12.51 -5.40
CA ASP A 50 13.46 11.64 -4.88
C ASP A 50 13.03 10.21 -4.46
N TRP A 51 12.02 9.66 -5.12
CA TRP A 51 11.41 8.36 -4.80
C TRP A 51 11.97 7.18 -5.61
N SER A 52 12.87 7.43 -6.56
CA SER A 52 13.52 6.35 -7.32
C SER A 52 14.49 5.51 -6.48
N VAL A 53 14.67 4.24 -6.88
CA VAL A 53 15.68 3.31 -6.31
C VAL A 53 17.12 3.81 -6.37
N LYS A 54 17.40 4.85 -7.16
CA LYS A 54 18.71 5.51 -7.15
C LYS A 54 18.94 6.29 -5.85
N ASN A 55 17.87 6.79 -5.24
CA ASN A 55 17.91 7.72 -4.11
C ASN A 55 17.38 7.12 -2.80
N GLY A 56 16.92 5.87 -2.84
CA GLY A 56 16.49 5.15 -1.65
C GLY A 56 16.44 3.64 -1.84
N ARG A 57 15.84 2.98 -0.87
CA ARG A 57 15.54 1.55 -0.89
C ARG A 57 14.29 1.28 -0.07
N CYS A 58 13.66 0.14 -0.33
CA CYS A 58 12.54 -0.31 0.48
C CYS A 58 13.00 -1.23 1.62
N GLU A 59 12.47 -1.00 2.83
CA GLU A 59 12.74 -1.85 4.00
C GLU A 59 11.50 -2.55 4.55
N GLY A 60 10.33 -2.28 3.98
CA GLY A 60 9.07 -2.92 4.39
C GLY A 60 8.04 -2.85 3.28
N TYR A 61 7.30 -3.93 3.10
CA TYR A 61 6.45 -4.14 1.92
C TYR A 61 4.99 -4.42 2.30
N ALA A 62 4.12 -4.40 1.29
CA ALA A 62 2.77 -4.93 1.39
C ALA A 62 2.79 -6.47 1.57
N ARG A 63 1.66 -7.03 2.00
CA ARG A 63 1.52 -8.49 2.18
C ARG A 63 1.80 -9.21 0.86
N GLN A 64 2.55 -10.31 0.96
CA GLN A 64 2.91 -11.17 -0.17
C GLN A 64 3.52 -10.42 -1.37
N PHE A 65 4.25 -9.33 -1.12
CA PHE A 65 4.84 -8.53 -2.19
C PHE A 65 6.07 -9.24 -2.80
N PRO A 66 6.09 -9.57 -4.10
CA PRO A 66 7.15 -10.37 -4.72
C PRO A 66 8.39 -9.52 -5.07
N VAL A 67 9.36 -9.47 -4.17
CA VAL A 67 10.54 -8.60 -4.35
C VAL A 67 11.41 -9.10 -5.51
N GLY A 68 11.71 -8.19 -6.44
CA GLY A 68 12.60 -8.46 -7.58
C GLY A 68 12.00 -9.37 -8.64
N GLU A 69 10.67 -9.50 -8.68
CA GLU A 69 9.97 -10.22 -9.74
C GLU A 69 9.86 -9.41 -11.03
N LYS A 70 9.51 -8.13 -10.88
CA LYS A 70 9.38 -7.17 -11.98
C LYS A 70 10.02 -5.83 -11.60
N PRO A 71 10.35 -4.98 -12.59
CA PRO A 71 10.71 -3.59 -12.34
C PRO A 71 9.59 -2.83 -11.61
N PHE A 72 9.96 -1.68 -11.05
CA PHE A 72 9.04 -0.78 -10.36
C PHE A 72 7.77 -0.51 -11.17
N GLY A 73 6.60 -0.69 -10.54
CA GLY A 73 5.33 -0.37 -11.18
C GLY A 73 4.94 -1.30 -12.33
N LYS A 74 5.56 -2.47 -12.49
CA LYS A 74 5.24 -3.45 -13.56
C LYS A 74 4.55 -4.73 -13.06
N LEU A 75 3.97 -4.69 -11.86
CA LEU A 75 3.21 -5.81 -11.29
C LEU A 75 1.71 -5.75 -11.63
N ASP A 76 1.30 -4.78 -12.45
CA ASP A 76 -0.04 -4.68 -13.03
C ASP A 76 -0.33 -5.70 -14.11
N SER A 77 0.69 -6.21 -14.81
CA SER A 77 0.53 -7.25 -15.83
C SER A 77 0.91 -8.65 -15.34
N ASN A 78 1.12 -8.80 -14.03
CA ASN A 78 1.53 -10.06 -13.42
C ASN A 78 0.33 -10.94 -13.08
N SER A 79 0.51 -12.26 -12.95
CA SER A 79 -0.55 -13.15 -12.47
C SER A 79 -0.12 -13.83 -11.16
N PRO A 80 -0.67 -13.43 -10.01
CA PRO A 80 -1.75 -12.45 -9.85
C PRO A 80 -1.30 -10.99 -9.98
N HIS A 81 -2.23 -10.07 -10.27
CA HIS A 81 -1.98 -8.64 -10.40
C HIS A 81 -1.86 -7.98 -9.02
N ARG A 82 -1.05 -6.92 -8.88
CA ARG A 82 -0.95 -6.19 -7.59
C ARG A 82 -2.02 -5.13 -7.36
N HIS A 83 -2.67 -4.67 -8.41
CA HIS A 83 -3.72 -3.69 -8.24
C HIS A 83 -5.01 -4.36 -7.82
N PHE A 84 -5.54 -4.00 -6.66
CA PHE A 84 -6.87 -4.41 -6.25
C PHE A 84 -7.84 -3.25 -6.43
N GLU A 85 -8.62 -3.32 -7.50
CA GLU A 85 -9.73 -2.41 -7.77
C GLU A 85 -10.99 -2.91 -7.04
N GLN A 86 -11.49 -2.10 -6.11
CA GLN A 86 -12.76 -2.35 -5.44
C GLN A 86 -13.91 -2.18 -6.43
N LYS A 87 -15.05 -2.82 -6.16
CA LYS A 87 -16.24 -2.63 -7.01
C LYS A 87 -16.72 -1.17 -6.94
N HIS A 88 -17.23 -0.68 -8.08
CA HIS A 88 -17.84 0.65 -8.19
C HIS A 88 -19.10 0.78 -7.31
N ASN A 89 -19.51 2.01 -7.01
CA ASN A 89 -20.78 2.41 -6.37
C ASN A 89 -21.04 2.03 -4.90
N ASN A 90 -20.18 1.30 -4.19
CA ASN A 90 -20.18 1.30 -2.72
C ASN A 90 -18.97 0.52 -2.15
N PRO A 91 -17.83 1.20 -1.90
CA PRO A 91 -16.62 0.52 -1.46
C PRO A 91 -16.69 0.01 -0.01
N GLU A 92 -17.58 0.53 0.85
CA GLU A 92 -17.55 0.22 2.28
C GLU A 92 -17.88 -1.23 2.63
N ASP A 93 -18.66 -1.91 1.79
CA ASP A 93 -19.06 -3.31 1.98
C ASP A 93 -18.10 -4.29 1.25
N GLN A 94 -17.11 -3.77 0.51
CA GLN A 94 -16.06 -4.59 -0.08
C GLN A 94 -14.96 -4.91 0.94
N PRO A 95 -14.19 -5.98 0.70
CA PRO A 95 -12.94 -6.19 1.39
C PRO A 95 -12.04 -4.95 1.25
N ALA A 96 -11.46 -4.53 2.38
CA ALA A 96 -10.46 -3.46 2.40
C ALA A 96 -9.15 -3.89 1.75
N CYS A 97 -8.81 -5.17 1.93
CA CYS A 97 -7.61 -5.81 1.43
C CYS A 97 -8.02 -6.83 0.37
N SER A 98 -7.19 -7.01 -0.65
CA SER A 98 -7.41 -8.07 -1.62
C SER A 98 -7.41 -9.43 -0.92
N ASN A 99 -8.32 -10.30 -1.33
CA ASN A 99 -8.32 -11.71 -0.94
C ASN A 99 -8.15 -12.65 -2.16
N GLY A 100 -7.74 -12.09 -3.30
CA GLY A 100 -7.58 -12.79 -4.58
C GLY A 100 -8.87 -13.42 -5.12
N LYS A 101 -10.04 -12.92 -4.72
CA LYS A 101 -11.35 -13.43 -5.16
C LYS A 101 -12.38 -12.34 -5.40
N ASN A 102 -12.39 -11.34 -4.54
CA ASN A 102 -13.28 -10.18 -4.62
C ASN A 102 -12.62 -9.05 -5.42
N GLY A 103 -13.37 -7.97 -5.67
CA GLY A 103 -12.97 -6.84 -6.52
C GLY A 103 -13.60 -6.90 -7.91
N LYS A 104 -13.15 -6.01 -8.79
CA LYS A 104 -13.51 -6.03 -10.21
C LYS A 104 -12.77 -7.15 -10.96
N LYS A 105 -11.52 -7.42 -10.57
CA LYS A 105 -10.70 -8.53 -11.06
C LYS A 105 -10.42 -9.51 -9.93
N SER A 106 -10.63 -10.81 -10.17
CA SER A 106 -10.50 -11.88 -9.18
C SER A 106 -9.13 -12.54 -9.17
N ASP A 107 -8.14 -12.01 -9.88
CA ASP A 107 -6.79 -12.55 -10.05
C ASP A 107 -5.74 -11.60 -9.48
N THR A 108 -6.02 -11.05 -8.31
CA THR A 108 -5.15 -10.13 -7.58
C THR A 108 -4.40 -10.86 -6.46
N PHE A 109 -3.24 -10.34 -6.06
CA PHE A 109 -2.46 -10.95 -4.98
C PHE A 109 -3.31 -11.04 -3.71
N ASP A 110 -3.24 -12.16 -2.99
CA ASP A 110 -3.95 -12.33 -1.72
C ASP A 110 -3.26 -11.53 -0.62
N GLU A 111 -3.78 -10.34 -0.37
CA GLU A 111 -3.35 -9.48 0.72
C GLU A 111 -4.18 -9.73 1.99
N SER A 112 -4.81 -10.89 2.18
CA SER A 112 -5.53 -11.19 3.41
C SER A 112 -4.58 -11.30 4.60
N LEU A 113 -5.04 -10.84 5.76
CA LEU A 113 -4.35 -11.00 7.03
C LEU A 113 -4.02 -12.47 7.28
N LYS A 114 -2.77 -12.73 7.68
CA LYS A 114 -2.33 -14.04 8.17
C LYS A 114 -2.05 -13.95 9.66
N ILE A 115 -2.27 -15.04 10.39
CA ILE A 115 -1.92 -15.17 11.81
C ILE A 115 -1.15 -16.49 11.94
N PRO A 116 0.12 -16.49 12.39
CA PRO A 116 0.95 -15.32 12.77
C PRO A 116 1.13 -14.28 11.65
N TYR A 117 1.26 -13.00 12.00
CA TYR A 117 1.31 -11.87 11.04
C TYR A 117 2.48 -12.01 10.06
N GLU A 118 3.62 -12.51 10.55
CA GLU A 118 4.83 -12.75 9.79
C GLU A 118 4.62 -13.68 8.59
N LYS A 119 3.61 -14.58 8.65
CA LYS A 119 3.31 -15.51 7.57
C LYS A 119 2.93 -14.84 6.26
N ALA A 120 2.42 -13.60 6.28
CA ALA A 120 2.14 -12.86 5.06
C ALA A 120 3.41 -12.36 4.34
N TYR A 121 4.57 -12.45 4.99
CA TYR A 121 5.88 -11.98 4.53
C TYR A 121 6.90 -13.12 4.39
N GLU A 122 6.46 -14.35 4.65
CA GLU A 122 7.23 -15.56 4.47
C GLU A 122 6.86 -16.25 3.16
N GLY A 123 7.80 -16.98 2.58
CA GLY A 123 7.56 -17.78 1.38
C GLY A 123 7.92 -17.08 0.09
N LYS A 124 7.25 -17.48 -1.00
CA LYS A 124 7.58 -17.09 -2.37
C LYS A 124 6.32 -16.91 -3.21
N SER A 125 6.42 -16.07 -4.23
CA SER A 125 5.43 -15.94 -5.32
C SER A 125 5.38 -17.21 -6.17
N ARG A 126 4.45 -17.23 -7.13
CA ARG A 126 4.29 -18.32 -8.10
C ARG A 126 5.55 -18.52 -8.96
N GLU A 127 6.27 -17.44 -9.21
CA GLU A 127 7.52 -17.34 -9.94
C GLU A 127 8.74 -17.65 -9.06
N GLY A 128 8.52 -18.03 -7.80
CA GLY A 128 9.56 -18.43 -6.86
C GLY A 128 10.33 -17.27 -6.24
N LYS A 129 9.87 -16.02 -6.40
CA LYS A 129 10.49 -14.83 -5.81
C LYS A 129 10.08 -14.68 -4.36
N LYS A 130 11.04 -14.34 -3.49
CA LYS A 130 10.76 -14.18 -2.06
C LYS A 130 9.82 -13.00 -1.82
N PHE A 131 8.93 -13.14 -0.85
CA PHE A 131 8.18 -11.99 -0.38
C PHE A 131 9.06 -11.02 0.41
N GLY A 132 8.73 -9.74 0.33
CA GLY A 132 9.42 -8.69 1.07
C GLY A 132 9.12 -8.75 2.58
N PRO A 133 10.02 -8.21 3.43
CA PRO A 133 9.79 -8.19 4.87
C PRO A 133 8.64 -7.26 5.29
N MET A 134 8.05 -7.57 6.45
CA MET A 134 7.11 -6.71 7.17
C MET A 134 7.81 -5.45 7.69
N THR A 135 7.10 -4.33 7.74
CA THR A 135 7.62 -3.10 8.35
C THR A 135 7.69 -3.21 9.88
N VAL A 136 8.79 -2.76 10.48
CA VAL A 136 8.97 -2.68 11.93
C VAL A 136 9.36 -1.26 12.32
N LYS A 137 8.62 -0.65 13.26
CA LYS A 137 8.79 0.77 13.66
C LYS A 137 8.51 1.00 15.14
N LYS A 138 8.89 2.18 15.62
CA LYS A 138 8.37 2.74 16.88
C LYS A 138 7.23 3.72 16.60
N ALA A 139 6.31 3.86 17.56
CA ALA A 139 5.30 4.91 17.55
C ALA A 139 5.96 6.29 17.45
N GLY A 140 5.37 7.20 16.67
CA GLY A 140 5.95 8.52 16.40
C GLY A 140 7.00 8.56 15.30
N GLU A 141 7.57 7.42 14.88
CA GLU A 141 8.56 7.40 13.80
C GLU A 141 7.92 7.70 12.45
N ARG A 142 8.75 8.28 11.57
CA ARG A 142 8.34 8.58 10.20
C ARG A 142 8.21 7.30 9.37
N LEU A 143 7.10 7.17 8.65
CA LEU A 143 6.87 6.17 7.63
C LEU A 143 6.77 6.85 6.27
N CYS A 144 7.34 6.24 5.24
CA CYS A 144 7.34 6.76 3.88
C CYS A 144 6.92 5.67 2.93
N ILE A 145 5.89 5.94 2.14
CA ILE A 145 5.26 4.96 1.26
C ILE A 145 5.49 5.42 -0.18
N THR A 146 5.74 4.47 -1.09
CA THR A 146 5.85 4.73 -2.52
C THR A 146 4.84 3.93 -3.33
N TRP A 147 4.40 4.50 -4.44
CA TRP A 147 3.48 3.91 -5.40
C TRP A 147 3.82 4.37 -6.83
N PRO A 148 3.43 3.62 -7.87
CA PRO A 148 3.63 4.05 -9.25
C PRO A 148 2.59 5.11 -9.67
N ALA A 149 3.02 6.10 -10.45
CA ALA A 149 2.17 7.18 -10.96
C ALA A 149 1.06 6.71 -11.90
N LYS A 150 1.35 5.69 -12.74
CA LYS A 150 0.40 5.07 -13.67
C LYS A 150 -0.38 6.06 -14.52
N ASN A 151 0.36 6.97 -15.19
CA ASN A 151 -0.13 8.15 -15.93
C ASN A 151 -0.93 9.18 -15.12
N HIS A 152 -1.34 8.85 -13.90
CA HIS A 152 -2.27 9.66 -13.12
C HIS A 152 -1.66 10.72 -12.20
N ALA A 153 -0.49 11.22 -12.58
CA ALA A 153 0.15 12.32 -11.86
C ALA A 153 0.55 13.43 -12.83
N VAL A 154 -0.22 13.60 -13.90
CA VAL A 154 -0.01 14.66 -14.88
C VAL A 154 -0.69 15.96 -14.46
N GLY A 155 -0.25 17.09 -15.03
CA GLY A 155 -0.70 18.41 -14.61
C GLY A 155 -2.20 18.68 -14.83
N SER A 156 -2.86 17.92 -15.71
CA SER A 156 -4.25 18.06 -16.13
C SER A 156 -5.25 17.30 -15.27
N GLU A 157 -4.80 16.44 -14.37
CA GLU A 157 -5.69 15.62 -13.55
C GLU A 157 -6.13 16.29 -12.26
N ASN A 158 -7.19 15.75 -11.67
CA ASN A 158 -7.73 16.24 -10.42
C ASN A 158 -6.74 16.01 -9.27
N LYS A 159 -5.99 17.06 -8.92
CA LYS A 159 -4.94 17.01 -7.87
C LYS A 159 -5.51 16.94 -6.45
N ASP A 160 -6.84 16.98 -6.32
CA ASP A 160 -7.54 17.09 -5.05
C ASP A 160 -7.84 15.74 -4.39
N ASP A 161 -7.62 14.61 -5.09
CA ASP A 161 -7.84 13.28 -4.53
C ASP A 161 -6.55 12.71 -3.92
N PRO A 162 -6.42 12.69 -2.57
CA PRO A 162 -5.23 12.19 -1.93
C PRO A 162 -5.22 10.66 -1.88
N VAL A 163 -4.04 10.13 -1.62
CA VAL A 163 -3.87 8.79 -1.07
C VAL A 163 -4.24 8.82 0.42
N TYR A 164 -5.27 8.08 0.81
CA TYR A 164 -5.58 7.88 2.22
C TYR A 164 -4.76 6.73 2.79
N ILE A 165 -4.15 6.97 3.96
CA ILE A 165 -3.56 5.93 4.79
C ILE A 165 -4.44 5.73 6.01
N ALA A 166 -4.90 4.49 6.20
CA ALA A 166 -5.68 4.08 7.35
C ALA A 166 -4.96 2.98 8.14
N ILE A 167 -5.21 2.92 9.45
CA ILE A 167 -4.61 1.95 10.36
C ILE A 167 -5.70 1.25 11.18
N SER A 168 -5.50 -0.02 11.51
CA SER A 168 -6.44 -0.83 12.30
C SER A 168 -6.42 -0.52 13.80
N GLY A 169 -7.30 -1.19 14.55
CA GLY A 169 -7.10 -1.47 15.97
C GLY A 169 -5.81 -2.28 16.24
N LEU A 170 -5.37 -2.30 17.51
CA LEU A 170 -4.24 -3.12 17.97
C LEU A 170 -4.53 -4.62 17.78
N ASN A 171 -3.57 -5.35 17.22
CA ASN A 171 -3.58 -6.81 17.07
C ASN A 171 -4.87 -7.36 16.42
N PRO A 172 -5.23 -6.90 15.21
CA PRO A 172 -6.45 -7.32 14.55
C PRO A 172 -6.46 -8.84 14.31
N LYS A 173 -7.61 -9.49 14.53
CA LYS A 173 -7.76 -10.95 14.33
C LYS A 173 -8.27 -11.33 12.94
N LYS A 174 -8.70 -10.33 12.18
CA LYS A 174 -9.15 -10.40 10.78
C LYS A 174 -8.91 -9.04 10.15
N ASP A 175 -8.92 -8.96 8.83
CA ASP A 175 -8.87 -7.66 8.18
C ASP A 175 -10.04 -6.78 8.59
N PRO A 176 -9.80 -5.50 8.93
CA PRO A 176 -10.88 -4.54 9.09
C PRO A 176 -11.67 -4.39 7.79
N SER A 177 -12.96 -4.09 7.92
CA SER A 177 -13.78 -3.82 6.74
C SER A 177 -13.39 -2.48 6.08
N GLN A 178 -13.76 -2.28 4.81
CA GLN A 178 -13.55 -0.98 4.19
C GLN A 178 -14.33 0.13 4.90
N ARG A 179 -15.51 -0.19 5.45
CA ARG A 179 -16.25 0.69 6.36
C ARG A 179 -15.41 1.12 7.54
N ASP A 180 -14.74 0.20 8.23
CA ASP A 180 -13.91 0.52 9.40
C ASP A 180 -12.76 1.47 9.05
N PHE A 181 -12.07 1.24 7.92
CA PHE A 181 -11.01 2.14 7.45
C PHE A 181 -11.52 3.48 6.91
N SER A 182 -12.77 3.56 6.47
CA SER A 182 -13.38 4.79 5.97
C SER A 182 -13.85 5.72 7.08
N ARG A 183 -13.98 5.21 8.32
CA ARG A 183 -14.35 6.03 9.48
C ARG A 183 -13.30 7.11 9.72
N GLN A 184 -13.77 8.34 9.83
CA GLN A 184 -12.97 9.45 10.32
C GLN A 184 -13.32 9.74 11.78
N PRO A 185 -12.32 10.08 12.61
CA PRO A 185 -12.62 10.62 13.92
C PRO A 185 -13.49 11.88 13.74
N ASN A 186 -14.61 11.94 14.46
CA ASN A 186 -15.55 13.06 14.50
C ASN A 186 -16.54 13.18 13.32
N GLY A 187 -16.71 12.13 12.50
CA GLY A 187 -17.76 12.10 11.46
C GLY A 187 -17.47 12.97 10.23
N GLN A 188 -16.23 13.43 10.07
CA GLN A 188 -15.80 14.12 8.86
C GLN A 188 -15.91 13.20 7.63
N LYS A 189 -16.36 13.76 6.50
CA LYS A 189 -16.60 13.02 5.26
C LYS A 189 -15.33 12.84 4.41
N LYS A 190 -14.35 13.74 4.51
CA LYS A 190 -13.10 13.73 3.74
C LYS A 190 -11.96 14.35 4.56
N MET A 191 -10.77 13.76 4.48
CA MET A 191 -9.54 14.38 5.00
C MET A 191 -8.98 15.29 3.90
N LYS A 192 -8.37 16.40 4.30
CA LYS A 192 -7.68 17.29 3.35
C LYS A 192 -6.31 16.71 3.00
N LYS A 193 -5.87 16.94 1.76
CA LYS A 193 -4.50 16.66 1.30
C LYS A 193 -3.47 17.25 2.28
N GLY A 194 -2.52 16.43 2.74
CA GLY A 194 -1.51 16.78 3.75
C GLY A 194 -1.95 16.63 5.22
N GLU A 195 -3.22 16.30 5.49
CA GLU A 195 -3.73 16.14 6.85
C GLU A 195 -3.21 14.86 7.51
N ILE A 196 -2.85 14.95 8.79
CA ILE A 196 -2.42 13.83 9.65
C ILE A 196 -3.25 13.86 10.92
N LEU A 197 -3.82 12.71 11.30
CA LEU A 197 -4.73 12.60 12.45
C LEU A 197 -4.12 11.80 13.59
N GLU A 198 -4.47 12.18 14.82
CA GLU A 198 -4.15 11.40 16.00
C GLU A 198 -4.93 10.09 16.05
N TYR A 199 -4.27 9.03 16.52
CA TYR A 199 -4.88 7.71 16.65
C TYR A 199 -5.79 7.60 17.87
N LYS A 200 -7.03 7.12 17.67
CA LYS A 200 -8.03 6.97 18.74
C LYS A 200 -8.25 5.52 19.19
N LYS A 201 -7.23 4.65 19.11
CA LYS A 201 -7.30 3.23 19.51
C LYS A 201 -8.35 2.40 18.77
N GLN A 202 -8.69 2.81 17.56
CA GLN A 202 -9.69 2.19 16.70
C GLN A 202 -9.26 2.31 15.25
N THR A 203 -9.84 1.49 14.38
CA THR A 203 -9.57 1.59 12.95
C THR A 203 -10.02 2.95 12.42
N GLN A 204 -9.13 3.66 11.74
CA GLN A 204 -9.40 4.99 11.17
C GLN A 204 -8.35 5.40 10.15
N ARG A 205 -8.65 6.47 9.39
CA ARG A 205 -7.64 7.20 8.61
C ARG A 205 -6.69 7.97 9.52
N ILE A 206 -5.42 8.02 9.13
CA ILE A 206 -4.35 8.70 9.87
C ILE A 206 -3.52 9.65 9.01
N ALA A 207 -3.55 9.52 7.68
CA ALA A 207 -2.89 10.46 6.78
C ALA A 207 -3.61 10.57 5.43
N ALA A 208 -3.46 11.73 4.79
CA ALA A 208 -3.84 11.99 3.40
C ALA A 208 -2.61 12.53 2.65
N LEU A 209 -2.07 11.76 1.72
CA LEU A 209 -0.83 12.05 0.99
C LEU A 209 -1.11 12.51 -0.45
N ASP A 210 -0.23 13.34 -0.98
CA ASP A 210 -0.29 13.84 -2.34
C ASP A 210 0.01 12.71 -3.34
N TYR A 211 -0.99 12.21 -4.06
CA TYR A 211 -0.78 11.17 -5.08
C TYR A 211 0.29 11.58 -6.11
N ASP A 212 0.27 12.85 -6.53
CA ASP A 212 1.14 13.44 -7.55
C ASP A 212 2.52 13.90 -7.03
N ASN A 213 2.88 13.53 -5.80
CA ASN A 213 4.21 13.79 -5.25
C ASN A 213 5.24 12.80 -5.81
N CYS A 214 5.55 12.99 -7.09
CA CYS A 214 6.34 12.09 -7.90
C CYS A 214 7.69 12.67 -8.31
N ASP A 215 8.55 11.77 -8.80
CA ASP A 215 9.78 12.14 -9.50
C ASP A 215 9.47 12.97 -10.75
N LYS A 216 10.49 13.63 -11.33
CA LYS A 216 10.31 14.39 -12.60
C LYS A 216 10.18 13.42 -13.79
N GLY A 217 9.50 13.86 -14.86
CA GLY A 217 9.23 13.09 -16.10
C GLY A 217 7.76 12.70 -16.22
N ASP A 218 7.30 12.12 -17.33
CA ASP A 218 5.85 11.85 -17.56
C ASP A 218 5.59 10.39 -17.94
N SER A 219 5.98 9.45 -17.06
CA SER A 219 5.83 8.00 -17.34
C SER A 219 4.90 7.29 -16.35
N ASP A 220 4.27 6.20 -16.82
CA ASP A 220 3.46 5.28 -15.99
C ASP A 220 4.22 4.70 -14.80
N LEU A 221 5.54 4.57 -14.94
CA LEU A 221 6.41 3.94 -13.95
C LEU A 221 7.08 4.96 -13.04
N ARG A 222 6.68 6.23 -13.15
CA ARG A 222 7.28 7.30 -12.37
C ARG A 222 7.00 7.05 -10.88
N PRO A 223 8.04 6.97 -10.04
CA PRO A 223 7.85 6.77 -8.61
C PRO A 223 7.20 7.98 -7.98
N CYS A 224 6.17 7.73 -7.19
CA CYS A 224 5.52 8.70 -6.32
C CYS A 224 5.62 8.22 -4.88
N GLY A 225 5.45 9.15 -3.94
CA GLY A 225 5.43 8.78 -2.54
C GLY A 225 5.00 9.89 -1.61
N GLY A 226 4.85 9.54 -0.35
CA GLY A 226 4.55 10.48 0.71
C GLY A 226 5.05 9.96 2.04
N CYS A 227 5.30 10.87 2.96
CA CYS A 227 5.75 10.53 4.30
C CYS A 227 4.84 11.17 5.35
N PHE A 228 4.64 10.45 6.45
CA PHE A 228 3.93 10.93 7.63
C PHE A 228 4.56 10.32 8.87
N ASN A 229 4.30 10.90 10.04
CA ASN A 229 4.71 10.28 11.30
C ASN A 229 3.61 9.35 11.78
N LEU A 230 3.99 8.15 12.21
CA LEU A 230 3.08 7.25 12.89
C LEU A 230 2.53 7.94 14.14
N PRO A 231 1.25 7.73 14.51
CA PRO A 231 0.70 8.27 15.74
C PRO A 231 1.57 7.91 16.96
N LYS A 232 1.87 8.90 17.79
CA LYS A 232 2.81 8.78 18.92
C LYS A 232 2.32 7.86 20.04
N ASN A 233 1.01 7.63 20.08
CA ASN A 233 0.30 6.86 21.09
C ASN A 233 -0.04 5.42 20.65
N LEU A 234 0.55 4.92 19.55
CA LEU A 234 0.43 3.51 19.21
C LEU A 234 1.08 2.64 20.30
N GLU A 235 0.39 1.56 20.64
CA GLU A 235 0.83 0.55 21.60
C GLU A 235 1.73 -0.48 20.88
N VAL A 236 2.54 -1.22 21.64
CA VAL A 236 3.37 -2.29 21.07
C VAL A 236 2.48 -3.42 20.58
N GLY A 237 2.68 -3.84 19.33
CA GLY A 237 1.93 -4.91 18.70
C GLY A 237 1.85 -4.75 17.19
N TYR A 238 0.84 -5.38 16.60
CA TYR A 238 0.64 -5.45 15.15
C TYR A 238 -0.56 -4.60 14.74
N TYR A 239 -0.42 -3.93 13.60
CA TYR A 239 -1.48 -3.16 12.98
C TYR A 239 -1.52 -3.45 11.49
N THR A 240 -2.71 -3.43 10.92
CA THR A 240 -2.92 -3.40 9.46
C THR A 240 -2.98 -1.96 9.00
N LEU A 241 -2.21 -1.62 7.96
CA LEU A 241 -2.30 -0.39 7.20
C LEU A 241 -3.01 -0.65 5.87
N GLN A 242 -3.88 0.27 5.49
CA GLN A 242 -4.46 0.35 4.15
C GLN A 242 -3.94 1.64 3.48
N TRP A 243 -3.40 1.48 2.28
CA TRP A 243 -3.27 2.55 1.29
C TRP A 243 -4.49 2.50 0.39
N ARG A 244 -5.13 3.64 0.18
CA ARG A 244 -6.36 3.73 -0.62
C ARG A 244 -6.38 5.00 -1.43
N TRP A 245 -6.60 4.87 -2.73
CA TRP A 245 -6.62 5.98 -3.67
C TRP A 245 -7.83 5.87 -4.61
N MET A 246 -8.38 7.01 -5.00
CA MET A 246 -9.47 7.12 -5.96
C MET A 246 -8.90 7.70 -7.24
N LEU A 247 -9.00 6.94 -8.33
CA LEU A 247 -8.55 7.38 -9.63
C LEU A 247 -9.61 8.29 -10.28
N ASN A 248 -10.77 7.72 -10.56
CA ASN A 248 -11.94 8.40 -11.06
C ASN A 248 -13.06 8.31 -10.01
N ASP A 249 -14.15 9.04 -10.24
CA ASP A 249 -15.35 8.93 -9.41
C ASP A 249 -15.75 7.46 -9.25
N ASP A 250 -15.77 7.00 -7.99
CA ASP A 250 -16.07 5.63 -7.56
C ASP A 250 -15.12 4.51 -8.03
N GLU A 251 -13.93 4.86 -8.54
CA GLU A 251 -12.88 3.91 -8.91
C GLU A 251 -11.76 3.87 -7.86
N TRP A 252 -11.88 2.93 -6.91
CA TRP A 252 -11.01 2.82 -5.75
C TRP A 252 -9.99 1.70 -5.85
N TYR A 253 -8.73 2.04 -5.60
CA TYR A 253 -7.61 1.12 -5.50
C TYR A 253 -7.16 0.99 -4.05
N THR A 254 -6.88 -0.24 -3.61
CA THR A 254 -6.32 -0.46 -2.27
C THR A 254 -5.14 -1.41 -2.28
N SER A 255 -4.28 -1.24 -1.28
CA SER A 255 -3.30 -2.26 -0.90
C SER A 255 -3.15 -2.30 0.62
N CYS A 256 -2.94 -3.49 1.15
CA CYS A 256 -2.78 -3.74 2.57
C CYS A 256 -1.40 -4.24 2.94
N ALA A 257 -0.94 -3.75 4.08
CA ALA A 257 0.34 -4.11 4.68
C ALA A 257 0.17 -4.19 6.20
N ASP A 258 1.10 -4.85 6.87
CA ASP A 258 1.17 -4.92 8.33
C ASP A 258 2.40 -4.17 8.80
N ILE A 259 2.26 -3.59 9.98
CA ILE A 259 3.34 -2.93 10.69
C ILE A 259 3.43 -3.44 12.13
N LYS A 260 4.63 -3.78 12.57
CA LYS A 260 4.92 -4.12 13.96
C LYS A 260 5.48 -2.91 14.68
N ILE A 261 4.76 -2.46 15.69
CA ILE A 261 5.19 -1.41 16.61
C ILE A 261 5.96 -2.05 17.77
N THR A 262 7.21 -1.64 17.97
CA THR A 262 8.13 -2.23 18.96
C THR A 262 8.46 -1.32 20.15
N GLY A 263 7.97 -0.08 20.15
CA GLY A 263 8.13 0.86 21.26
C GLY A 263 7.67 2.27 20.90
N GLY A 264 7.95 3.25 21.76
CA GLY A 264 7.60 4.67 21.56
C GLY A 264 6.78 5.25 22.72
N SER A 265 6.41 6.53 22.63
CA SER A 265 5.76 7.29 23.72
C SER A 265 4.38 6.78 24.16
N GLY A 266 3.69 5.98 23.33
CA GLY A 266 2.46 5.28 23.70
C GLY A 266 2.69 3.94 24.42
N SER A 267 3.92 3.45 24.44
CA SER A 267 4.29 2.18 25.05
C SER A 267 4.53 2.37 26.55
N SER A 268 3.45 2.34 27.33
CA SER A 268 3.53 2.06 28.76
C SER A 268 3.93 0.60 28.97
N THR A 269 5.17 0.26 28.62
CA THR A 269 5.83 -0.95 29.12
C THR A 269 6.39 -0.61 30.50
N SER A 270 5.57 -0.75 31.53
CA SER A 270 6.13 -1.13 32.83
C SER A 270 6.65 -2.56 32.67
N PRO A 271 7.93 -2.85 32.94
CA PRO A 271 8.37 -4.22 33.08
C PRO A 271 7.75 -4.76 34.37
N THR A 272 6.72 -5.59 34.27
CA THR A 272 6.32 -6.43 35.40
C THR A 272 7.41 -7.48 35.58
N THR A 273 8.44 -7.15 36.36
CA THR A 273 9.27 -8.17 37.00
C THR A 273 8.37 -8.92 37.97
N THR A 274 7.84 -10.07 37.54
CA THR A 274 7.27 -11.05 38.46
C THR A 274 8.40 -11.51 39.39
N PRO A 275 8.36 -11.25 40.70
CA PRO A 275 9.32 -11.86 41.61
C PRO A 275 9.11 -13.38 41.58
N SER A 276 10.19 -14.09 41.30
CA SER A 276 10.24 -15.56 41.38
C SER A 276 9.82 -16.00 42.79
N PRO A 277 8.89 -16.94 42.96
CA PRO A 277 8.52 -17.42 44.29
C PRO A 277 9.73 -18.10 44.93
N THR A 278 10.19 -17.54 46.06
CA THR A 278 11.19 -18.13 46.93
C THR A 278 10.70 -19.52 47.38
N ALA A 279 11.46 -20.55 47.03
CA ALA A 279 11.18 -21.92 47.44
C ALA A 279 11.25 -22.05 48.97
N THR A 280 10.13 -22.44 49.59
CA THR A 280 10.06 -22.80 51.01
C THR A 280 10.87 -24.08 51.27
N PRO A 281 11.73 -24.16 52.30
CA PRO A 281 12.45 -25.38 52.62
C PRO A 281 11.50 -26.47 53.12
N LYS A 282 11.54 -27.64 52.49
CA LYS A 282 10.83 -28.85 52.95
C LYS A 282 11.43 -29.31 54.28
N LYS A 283 10.65 -29.28 55.36
CA LYS A 283 11.00 -29.92 56.64
C LYS A 283 11.10 -31.44 56.42
N SER A 284 12.28 -32.00 56.68
CA SER A 284 12.51 -33.43 56.86
C SER A 284 11.77 -33.92 58.12
N LYS A 285 10.98 -35.00 58.00
CA LYS A 285 10.49 -35.77 59.14
C LYS A 285 11.40 -36.98 59.31
N ASN A 286 12.08 -37.05 60.45
CA ASN A 286 12.41 -38.30 61.13
C ASN A 286 11.39 -38.50 62.25
#